data_AF-X5UC50-F1
#
_entry.id   AF-X5UC50-F1
#
_cell.length_a   1.000
_cell.length_b   1.000
_cell.length_c   1.000
_cell.angle_alpha   90.00
_cell.angle_beta   90.00
_cell.angle_gamma   90.00
#
_symmetry.space_group_name_H-M   'P 1'
#
loop_
_entity.id
_entity.type
_entity.pdbx_description
1 polymer ?
#
loop_
_entity_poly.entity_id
_entity_poly.type
_entity_poly.pdbx_seq_one_letter_code
_entity_poly.pdbx_strand_id
1 'polypeptide(L)'
;MIGASSFAEALHSDGPNPGLAEKLDLYGRFVGAWTFDATRHLEDGTVLTGRGEVHFGWVLEGRAIQDVWILPARDAGPSPSLGKWTFYGTTLRAYDPGSDAWHIFWSDPRNQYYSRQLGRAEGDTIVQVGADGTGSSVRWSFSRITKDSFRWLGERSHDDRKTWRLEVEFLARRVAQD
;
A
#
# COMPACT_ATOMS: atom_id res chain seq x y z
N MET A 1 20.64 4.51 -29.58
CA MET A 1 21.41 4.86 -28.36
C MET A 1 20.42 5.00 -27.23
N ILE A 2 20.62 4.31 -26.11
CA ILE A 2 19.83 4.55 -24.88
C ILE A 2 20.30 5.93 -24.39
N GLY A 3 19.41 6.93 -24.40
CA GLY A 3 19.72 8.25 -23.84
C GLY A 3 19.96 8.13 -22.34
N ALA A 4 20.69 9.08 -21.75
CA ALA A 4 20.99 9.09 -20.32
C ALA A 4 19.76 9.52 -19.48
N SER A 5 18.64 8.80 -19.57
CA SER A 5 17.50 9.00 -18.67
C SER A 5 17.86 8.51 -17.27
N SER A 6 17.53 9.28 -16.25
CA SER A 6 17.63 8.85 -14.85
C SER A 6 16.71 7.65 -14.58
N PHE A 7 16.99 6.90 -13.53
CA PHE A 7 16.10 5.81 -13.10
C PHE A 7 14.67 6.30 -12.81
N ALA A 8 14.53 7.49 -12.23
CA ALA A 8 13.23 8.08 -11.94
C ALA A 8 12.43 8.34 -13.23
N GLU A 9 13.06 8.89 -14.26
CA GLU A 9 12.42 9.12 -15.58
C GLU A 9 12.08 7.81 -16.29
N ALA A 10 12.95 6.79 -16.20
CA ALA A 10 12.69 5.49 -16.80
C ALA A 10 11.58 4.71 -16.08
N LEU A 11 11.38 4.99 -14.78
CA LEU A 11 10.39 4.31 -13.94
C LEU A 11 9.02 4.96 -14.03
N HIS A 12 8.95 6.30 -13.91
CA HIS A 12 7.68 7.03 -13.80
C HIS A 12 6.90 7.10 -15.11
N SER A 13 5.59 7.32 -14.99
CA SER A 13 4.69 7.57 -16.11
C SER A 13 3.64 8.61 -15.72
N ASP A 14 3.12 9.36 -16.67
CA ASP A 14 2.14 10.43 -16.39
C ASP A 14 0.72 9.89 -16.14
N GLY A 15 0.43 8.67 -16.58
CA GLY A 15 -0.90 8.10 -16.55
C GLY A 15 -0.93 6.59 -16.77
N PRO A 16 -2.12 5.97 -16.72
CA PRO A 16 -2.28 4.56 -17.01
C PRO A 16 -2.01 4.26 -18.48
N ASN A 17 -1.64 3.02 -18.77
CA ASN A 17 -1.67 2.50 -20.13
C ASN A 17 -3.11 2.62 -20.69
N PRO A 18 -3.34 3.32 -21.82
CA PRO A 18 -4.68 3.61 -22.30
C PRO A 18 -5.52 2.36 -22.60
N GLY A 19 -4.89 1.28 -23.06
CA GLY A 19 -5.58 0.03 -23.39
C GLY A 19 -6.09 -0.76 -22.18
N LEU A 20 -5.65 -0.40 -20.96
CA LEU A 20 -6.03 -1.06 -19.71
C LEU A 20 -6.62 -0.08 -18.68
N ALA A 21 -6.93 1.16 -19.07
CA ALA A 21 -7.26 2.25 -18.15
C ALA A 21 -8.38 1.89 -17.15
N GLU A 22 -9.45 1.24 -17.61
CA GLU A 22 -10.56 0.81 -16.75
C GLU A 22 -10.11 -0.16 -15.66
N LYS A 23 -9.30 -1.17 -16.01
CA LYS A 23 -8.77 -2.14 -15.05
C LYS A 23 -7.75 -1.51 -14.11
N LEU A 24 -6.93 -0.60 -14.65
CA LEU A 24 -5.89 0.10 -13.90
C LEU A 24 -6.46 1.12 -12.90
N ASP A 25 -7.66 1.65 -13.13
CA ASP A 25 -8.33 2.62 -12.24
C ASP A 25 -8.57 2.08 -10.82
N LEU A 26 -8.63 0.74 -10.65
CA LEU A 26 -8.79 0.10 -9.34
C LEU A 26 -7.80 0.64 -8.30
N TYR A 27 -6.50 0.69 -8.64
CA TYR A 27 -5.48 1.33 -7.81
C TYR A 27 -5.09 2.72 -8.32
N GLY A 28 -5.34 3.04 -9.59
CA GLY A 28 -5.06 4.33 -10.20
C GLY A 28 -5.69 5.51 -9.47
N ARG A 29 -6.87 5.32 -8.88
CA ARG A 29 -7.56 6.31 -8.02
C ARG A 29 -6.75 6.80 -6.82
N PHE A 30 -5.76 6.03 -6.38
CA PHE A 30 -4.89 6.42 -5.27
C PHE A 30 -3.70 7.28 -5.68
N VAL A 31 -3.40 7.42 -6.98
CA VAL A 31 -2.27 8.22 -7.47
C VAL A 31 -2.31 9.63 -6.86
N GLY A 32 -1.15 10.06 -6.34
CA GLY A 32 -0.99 11.29 -5.57
C GLY A 32 -0.39 11.07 -4.17
N ALA A 33 -0.36 12.14 -3.40
CA ALA A 33 0.18 12.18 -2.04
C ALA A 33 -0.92 12.17 -0.99
N TRP A 34 -0.68 11.45 0.11
CA TRP A 34 -1.61 11.28 1.21
C TRP A 34 -0.87 11.32 2.53
N THR A 35 -1.58 11.77 3.56
CA THR A 35 -1.21 11.52 4.96
C THR A 35 -2.13 10.45 5.52
N PHE A 36 -1.73 9.78 6.59
CA PHE A 36 -2.62 8.87 7.31
C PHE A 36 -2.41 8.93 8.82
N ASP A 37 -3.52 8.79 9.53
CA ASP A 37 -3.52 8.47 10.96
C ASP A 37 -3.40 6.94 11.09
N ALA A 38 -2.38 6.49 11.83
CA ALA A 38 -2.03 5.09 11.97
C ALA A 38 -2.39 4.56 13.34
N THR A 39 -3.00 3.37 13.36
CA THR A 39 -3.30 2.60 14.57
C THR A 39 -2.77 1.18 14.41
N ARG A 40 -2.04 0.67 15.41
CA ARG A 40 -1.64 -0.73 15.48
C ARG A 40 -2.04 -1.36 16.79
N HIS A 41 -2.64 -2.55 16.72
CA HIS A 41 -3.04 -3.37 17.85
C HIS A 41 -2.02 -4.48 18.08
N LEU A 42 -1.36 -4.49 19.24
CA LEU A 42 -0.43 -5.55 19.64
C LEU A 42 -1.16 -6.71 20.34
N GLU A 43 -0.45 -7.83 20.53
CA GLU A 43 -0.99 -9.04 21.20
C GLU A 43 -1.33 -8.83 22.67
N ASP A 44 -0.58 -7.98 23.35
CA ASP A 44 -0.82 -7.61 24.75
C ASP A 44 -1.96 -6.59 24.93
N GLY A 45 -2.64 -6.21 23.84
CA GLY A 45 -3.70 -5.20 23.84
C GLY A 45 -3.19 -3.76 23.75
N THR A 46 -1.88 -3.53 23.74
CA THR A 46 -1.30 -2.20 23.53
C THR A 46 -1.71 -1.65 22.16
N VAL A 47 -2.09 -0.37 22.14
CA VAL A 47 -2.41 0.36 20.91
C VAL A 47 -1.33 1.40 20.66
N LEU A 48 -0.67 1.29 19.51
CA LEU A 48 0.28 2.29 19.04
C LEU A 48 -0.41 3.21 18.03
N THR A 49 -0.10 4.50 18.08
CA THR A 49 -0.60 5.47 17.11
C THR A 49 0.50 6.39 16.60
N GLY A 50 0.33 6.89 15.37
CA GLY A 50 1.21 7.88 14.78
C GLY A 50 0.70 8.43 13.46
N ARG A 51 1.38 9.46 12.94
CA ARG A 51 1.09 10.04 11.62
C ARG A 51 2.10 9.54 10.60
N GLY A 52 1.63 9.09 9.45
CA GLY A 52 2.44 8.68 8.31
C GLY A 52 2.05 9.37 7.02
N GLU A 53 2.78 9.06 5.96
CA GLU A 53 2.51 9.53 4.60
C GLU A 53 2.64 8.39 3.59
N VAL A 54 1.87 8.46 2.51
CA VAL A 54 1.96 7.55 1.38
C VAL A 54 1.87 8.30 0.07
N HIS A 55 2.71 7.90 -0.89
CA HIS A 55 2.75 8.46 -2.23
C HIS A 55 2.54 7.35 -3.25
N PHE A 56 1.54 7.49 -4.12
CA PHE A 56 1.26 6.57 -5.21
C PHE A 56 1.61 7.22 -6.55
N GLY A 57 2.24 6.47 -7.44
CA GLY A 57 2.57 6.92 -8.79
C GLY A 57 2.40 5.83 -9.84
N TRP A 58 2.07 6.24 -11.06
CA TRP A 58 2.16 5.39 -12.23
C TRP A 58 3.62 5.10 -12.54
N VAL A 59 3.91 3.83 -12.84
CA VAL A 59 5.24 3.36 -13.21
C VAL A 59 5.16 2.34 -14.34
N LEU A 60 6.32 2.07 -14.96
CA LEU A 60 6.49 1.02 -15.96
C LEU A 60 5.52 1.19 -17.13
N GLU A 61 5.62 2.34 -17.82
CA GLU A 61 4.76 2.73 -18.95
C GLU A 61 3.26 2.77 -18.60
N GLY A 62 2.95 3.15 -17.35
CA GLY A 62 1.58 3.19 -16.85
C GLY A 62 0.92 1.83 -16.66
N ARG A 63 1.70 0.74 -16.62
CA ARG A 63 1.17 -0.63 -16.46
C ARG A 63 1.11 -1.10 -15.01
N ALA A 64 1.73 -0.35 -14.11
CA ALA A 64 1.79 -0.64 -12.70
C ALA A 64 1.64 0.63 -11.86
N ILE A 65 1.29 0.43 -10.60
CA ILE A 65 1.36 1.44 -9.56
C ILE A 65 2.51 1.08 -8.64
N GLN A 66 3.36 2.06 -8.32
CA GLN A 66 4.26 1.95 -7.20
C GLN A 66 3.84 2.93 -6.12
N ASP A 67 3.80 2.47 -4.89
CA ASP A 67 3.55 3.32 -3.74
C ASP A 67 4.66 3.22 -2.70
N VAL A 68 4.89 4.31 -1.99
CA VAL A 68 5.89 4.42 -0.92
C VAL A 68 5.17 4.81 0.36
N TRP A 69 5.20 3.94 1.37
CA TRP A 69 4.58 4.15 2.67
C TRP A 69 5.66 4.46 3.71
N ILE A 70 5.42 5.49 4.50
CA ILE A 70 6.39 6.00 5.46
C ILE A 70 5.69 6.27 6.80
N LEU A 71 6.23 5.68 7.88
CA LEU A 71 5.80 5.91 9.25
C LEU A 71 7.04 5.97 10.18
N PRO A 72 7.24 7.04 10.95
CA PRO A 72 6.46 8.29 10.96
C PRO A 72 6.61 9.09 9.65
N ALA A 73 5.67 10.01 9.37
CA ALA A 73 5.78 10.94 8.24
C ALA A 73 7.10 11.72 8.30
N ARG A 74 7.65 12.12 7.15
CA ARG A 74 9.01 12.70 7.09
C ARG A 74 9.13 14.01 7.86
N ASP A 75 8.02 14.70 8.05
CA ASP A 75 7.87 15.97 8.76
C ASP A 75 7.39 15.82 10.22
N ALA A 76 7.14 14.60 10.72
CA ALA A 76 6.50 14.38 12.02
C ALA A 76 7.41 14.60 13.25
N GLY A 77 8.71 14.85 13.04
CA GLY A 77 9.68 14.94 14.13
C GLY A 77 9.82 13.62 14.91
N PRO A 78 10.47 13.63 16.10
CA PRO A 78 10.64 12.44 16.92
C PRO A 78 9.28 11.84 17.34
N SER A 79 9.10 10.54 17.08
CA SER A 79 7.86 9.81 17.40
C SER A 79 8.13 8.62 18.34
N PRO A 80 8.53 8.86 19.61
CA PRO A 80 8.91 7.81 20.56
C PRO A 80 7.74 6.85 20.89
N SER A 81 6.49 7.31 20.78
CA SER A 81 5.28 6.50 20.98
C SER A 81 5.15 5.33 20.00
N LEU A 82 5.78 5.43 18.82
CA LEU A 82 5.80 4.34 17.84
C LEU A 82 6.75 3.20 18.25
N GLY A 83 7.70 3.46 19.16
CA GLY A 83 8.72 2.48 19.53
C GLY A 83 9.44 1.93 18.29
N LYS A 84 9.38 0.61 18.08
CA LYS A 84 9.95 -0.08 16.91
C LYS A 84 9.02 -0.11 15.69
N TRP A 85 7.76 0.31 15.84
CA TRP A 85 6.78 0.26 14.76
C TRP A 85 6.93 1.47 13.82
N THR A 86 7.89 1.35 12.92
CA THR A 86 8.25 2.39 11.95
C THR A 86 8.62 1.72 10.64
N PHE A 87 8.24 2.25 9.49
CA PHE A 87 8.55 1.65 8.19
C PHE A 87 8.86 2.72 7.15
N TYR A 88 9.67 2.35 6.16
CA TYR A 88 9.89 3.12 4.94
C TYR A 88 10.00 2.09 3.83
N GLY A 89 8.87 1.75 3.25
CA GLY A 89 8.75 0.64 2.31
C GLY A 89 7.97 1.00 1.07
N THR A 90 7.99 0.09 0.10
CA THR A 90 7.29 0.29 -1.18
C THR A 90 6.45 -0.91 -1.54
N THR A 91 5.27 -0.66 -2.12
CA THR A 91 4.50 -1.67 -2.83
C THR A 91 4.64 -1.48 -4.33
N LEU A 92 4.97 -2.54 -5.07
CA LEU A 92 4.74 -2.59 -6.52
C LEU A 92 3.45 -3.38 -6.78
N ARG A 93 2.51 -2.78 -7.50
CA ARG A 93 1.23 -3.37 -7.89
C ARG A 93 1.19 -3.48 -9.41
N ALA A 94 1.21 -4.69 -9.94
CA ALA A 94 1.19 -4.96 -11.36
C ALA A 94 -0.09 -5.70 -11.75
N TYR A 95 -0.87 -5.14 -12.67
CA TYR A 95 -2.06 -5.79 -13.18
C TYR A 95 -1.69 -6.91 -14.17
N ASP A 96 -2.32 -8.07 -14.01
CA ASP A 96 -2.17 -9.23 -14.87
C ASP A 96 -3.49 -9.52 -15.59
N PRO A 97 -3.58 -9.19 -16.90
CA PRO A 97 -4.78 -9.43 -17.69
C PRO A 97 -5.19 -10.90 -17.79
N GLY A 98 -4.24 -11.84 -17.64
CA GLY A 98 -4.51 -13.28 -17.74
C GLY A 98 -5.24 -13.83 -16.53
N SER A 99 -5.03 -13.24 -15.35
CA SER A 99 -5.67 -13.67 -14.10
C SER A 99 -6.74 -12.71 -13.56
N ASP A 100 -6.98 -11.61 -14.27
CA ASP A 100 -7.82 -10.48 -13.86
C ASP A 100 -7.58 -10.09 -12.39
N ALA A 101 -6.30 -9.91 -12.07
CA ALA A 101 -5.84 -9.68 -10.71
C ALA A 101 -4.60 -8.79 -10.68
N TRP A 102 -4.29 -8.28 -9.50
CA TRP A 102 -3.08 -7.50 -9.26
C TRP A 102 -2.08 -8.34 -8.47
N HIS A 103 -0.87 -8.49 -9.01
CA HIS A 103 0.27 -8.97 -8.24
C HIS A 103 0.81 -7.83 -7.40
N ILE A 104 0.93 -8.09 -6.09
CA ILE A 104 1.26 -7.06 -5.12
C ILE A 104 2.48 -7.52 -4.32
N PHE A 105 3.54 -6.73 -4.38
CA PHE A 105 4.82 -7.00 -3.72
C PHE A 105 5.15 -5.85 -2.79
N TRP A 106 5.08 -6.12 -1.49
CA TRP A 106 5.51 -5.17 -0.47
C TRP A 106 6.92 -5.49 -0.01
N SER A 107 7.74 -4.45 0.09
CA SER A 107 9.10 -4.51 0.60
C SER A 107 9.35 -3.42 1.62
N ASP A 108 9.65 -3.83 2.86
CA ASP A 108 10.09 -2.97 3.93
C ASP A 108 11.51 -3.35 4.38
N PRO A 109 12.55 -2.70 3.83
CA PRO A 109 13.92 -2.98 4.19
C PRO A 109 14.28 -2.56 5.62
N ARG A 110 13.49 -1.68 6.26
CA ARG A 110 13.75 -1.25 7.63
C ARG A 110 13.45 -2.36 8.63
N ASN A 111 12.38 -3.10 8.41
CA ASN A 111 11.95 -4.20 9.28
C ASN A 111 12.27 -5.59 8.70
N GLN A 112 12.89 -5.66 7.52
CA GLN A 112 13.10 -6.90 6.78
C GLN A 112 11.79 -7.69 6.59
N TYR A 113 10.71 -6.95 6.31
CA TYR A 113 9.37 -7.51 6.14
C TYR A 113 8.96 -7.42 4.67
N TYR A 114 8.68 -8.58 4.08
CA TYR A 114 8.33 -8.73 2.68
C TYR A 114 7.08 -9.59 2.56
N SER A 115 6.16 -9.21 1.67
CA SER A 115 4.95 -9.99 1.41
C SER A 115 4.55 -9.97 -0.05
N ARG A 116 3.88 -11.04 -0.47
CA ARG A 116 3.30 -11.16 -1.81
C ARG A 116 1.83 -11.50 -1.70
N GLN A 117 1.01 -10.77 -2.45
CA GLN A 117 -0.45 -10.90 -2.41
C GLN A 117 -1.04 -10.84 -3.83
N LEU A 118 -2.26 -11.35 -3.98
CA LEU A 118 -3.12 -11.11 -5.12
C LEU A 118 -4.27 -10.19 -4.71
N GLY A 119 -4.45 -9.09 -5.43
CA GLY A 119 -5.50 -8.10 -5.18
C GLY A 119 -6.61 -8.11 -6.22
N ARG A 120 -7.85 -7.94 -5.77
CA ARG A 120 -9.06 -7.79 -6.60
C ARG A 120 -10.04 -6.78 -6.00
N ALA A 121 -10.97 -6.32 -6.83
CA ALA A 121 -12.15 -5.63 -6.34
C ALA A 121 -13.09 -6.63 -5.68
N GLU A 122 -13.64 -6.29 -4.51
CA GLU A 122 -14.69 -7.02 -3.82
C GLU A 122 -15.77 -6.00 -3.42
N GLY A 123 -16.78 -5.83 -4.28
CA GLY A 123 -17.80 -4.78 -4.11
C GLY A 123 -17.18 -3.38 -4.19
N ASP A 124 -17.38 -2.57 -3.15
CA ASP A 124 -16.80 -1.24 -2.99
C ASP A 124 -15.41 -1.25 -2.30
N THR A 125 -14.88 -2.44 -2.02
CA THR A 125 -13.58 -2.64 -1.40
C THR A 125 -12.56 -3.21 -2.39
N ILE A 126 -11.29 -3.09 -2.03
CA ILE A 126 -10.19 -3.76 -2.72
C ILE A 126 -9.54 -4.66 -1.70
N VAL A 127 -9.53 -5.97 -1.97
CA VAL A 127 -9.01 -6.99 -1.04
C VAL A 127 -7.79 -7.65 -1.66
N GLN A 128 -6.76 -7.81 -0.85
CA GLN A 128 -5.48 -8.40 -1.18
C GLN A 128 -5.23 -9.55 -0.23
N VAL A 129 -4.98 -10.74 -0.75
CA VAL A 129 -4.74 -11.93 0.07
C VAL A 129 -3.44 -12.59 -0.38
N GLY A 130 -2.65 -13.02 0.60
CA GLY A 130 -1.39 -13.69 0.34
C GLY A 130 -0.74 -14.19 1.61
N ALA A 131 0.59 -14.21 1.60
CA ALA A 131 1.39 -14.60 2.75
C ALA A 131 2.61 -13.68 2.88
N ASP A 132 3.12 -13.58 4.10
CA ASP A 132 4.38 -12.90 4.39
C ASP A 132 5.58 -13.86 4.40
N GLY A 133 6.77 -13.33 4.67
CA GLY A 133 8.00 -14.13 4.75
C GLY A 133 8.02 -15.24 5.83
N THR A 134 7.06 -15.25 6.75
CA THR A 134 6.91 -16.31 7.76
C THR A 134 5.97 -17.43 7.31
N GLY A 135 5.26 -17.25 6.19
CA GLY A 135 4.20 -18.14 5.72
C GLY A 135 2.83 -17.81 6.34
N SER A 136 2.74 -16.84 7.24
CA SER A 136 1.47 -16.39 7.82
C SER A 136 0.58 -15.79 6.73
N SER A 137 -0.72 -16.10 6.77
CA SER A 137 -1.67 -15.50 5.83
C SER A 137 -1.94 -14.05 6.20
N VAL A 138 -1.85 -13.17 5.21
CA VAL A 138 -2.14 -11.75 5.34
C VAL A 138 -3.30 -11.36 4.44
N ARG A 139 -4.15 -10.47 4.95
CA ARG A 139 -5.23 -9.84 4.18
C ARG A 139 -5.16 -8.34 4.37
N TRP A 140 -4.99 -7.63 3.27
CA TRP A 140 -5.02 -6.17 3.28
C TRP A 140 -6.21 -5.68 2.49
N SER A 141 -6.90 -4.66 3.00
CA SER A 141 -8.07 -4.12 2.32
C SER A 141 -8.07 -2.60 2.28
N PHE A 142 -8.52 -2.05 1.15
CA PHE A 142 -8.93 -0.66 1.04
C PHE A 142 -10.47 -0.61 1.06
N SER A 143 -11.02 0.28 1.86
CA SER A 143 -12.46 0.48 2.00
C SER A 143 -12.78 1.97 2.20
N ARG A 144 -14.07 2.34 2.11
CA ARG A 144 -14.52 3.73 2.26
C ARG A 144 -13.74 4.68 1.33
N ILE A 145 -13.50 4.20 0.10
CA ILE A 145 -12.66 4.88 -0.87
C ILE A 145 -13.45 6.05 -1.45
N THR A 146 -12.94 7.25 -1.27
CA THR A 146 -13.43 8.48 -1.91
C THR A 146 -12.31 9.12 -2.69
N LYS A 147 -12.59 10.26 -3.33
CA LYS A 147 -11.56 11.07 -3.97
C LYS A 147 -10.47 11.49 -2.96
N ASP A 148 -10.85 11.80 -1.73
CA ASP A 148 -9.98 12.51 -0.77
C ASP A 148 -9.68 11.71 0.50
N SER A 149 -10.22 10.50 0.62
CA SER A 149 -9.98 9.61 1.77
C SER A 149 -10.06 8.13 1.41
N PHE A 150 -9.37 7.30 2.19
CA PHE A 150 -9.64 5.87 2.23
C PHE A 150 -9.25 5.28 3.60
N ARG A 151 -9.81 4.12 3.92
CA ARG A 151 -9.39 3.30 5.06
C ARG A 151 -8.62 2.10 4.54
N TRP A 152 -7.43 1.89 5.09
CA TRP A 152 -6.63 0.69 4.82
C TRP A 152 -6.55 -0.17 6.08
N LEU A 153 -6.73 -1.48 5.93
CA LEU A 153 -6.61 -2.45 7.02
C LEU A 153 -5.53 -3.47 6.69
N GLY A 154 -4.73 -3.81 7.70
CA GLY A 154 -3.78 -4.91 7.70
C GLY A 154 -4.22 -5.98 8.69
N GLU A 155 -4.60 -7.14 8.19
CA GLU A 155 -5.07 -8.27 8.98
C GLU A 155 -4.18 -9.49 8.79
N ARG A 156 -4.10 -10.32 9.83
CA ARG A 156 -3.35 -11.56 9.85
C ARG A 156 -4.21 -12.72 10.29
N SER A 157 -3.94 -13.89 9.74
CA SER A 157 -4.52 -15.15 10.16
C SER A 157 -3.43 -16.14 10.54
N HIS A 158 -3.66 -16.86 11.64
CA HIS A 158 -2.80 -17.93 12.16
C HIS A 158 -3.48 -19.31 12.10
N ASP A 159 -4.66 -19.39 11.48
CA ASP A 159 -5.52 -20.58 11.48
C ASP A 159 -6.03 -20.92 10.07
N ASP A 160 -5.15 -20.78 9.07
CA ASP A 160 -5.43 -21.04 7.65
C ASP A 160 -6.61 -20.21 7.11
N ARG A 161 -6.64 -18.91 7.45
CA ARG A 161 -7.63 -17.92 6.96
C ARG A 161 -9.04 -18.12 7.50
N LYS A 162 -9.23 -18.93 8.54
CA LYS A 162 -10.53 -19.13 9.19
C LYS A 162 -10.93 -17.91 10.00
N THR A 163 -9.96 -17.29 10.69
CA THR A 163 -10.16 -16.04 11.42
C THR A 163 -9.11 -15.01 11.01
N TRP A 164 -9.53 -13.75 11.02
CA TRP A 164 -8.69 -12.61 10.69
C TRP A 164 -8.64 -11.68 11.90
N ARG A 165 -7.42 -11.39 12.35
CA ARG A 165 -7.17 -10.42 13.40
C ARG A 165 -6.69 -9.12 12.77
N LEU A 166 -7.34 -8.02 13.13
CA LEU A 166 -6.88 -6.69 12.79
C LEU A 166 -5.58 -6.38 13.54
N GLU A 167 -4.52 -6.12 12.79
CA GLU A 167 -3.23 -5.67 13.34
C GLU A 167 -3.06 -4.16 13.14
N VAL A 168 -3.44 -3.64 11.98
CA VAL A 168 -3.14 -2.26 11.58
C VAL A 168 -4.33 -1.62 10.88
N GLU A 169 -4.59 -0.36 11.20
CA GLU A 169 -5.53 0.51 10.50
C GLU A 169 -4.83 1.82 10.12
N PHE A 170 -5.05 2.25 8.88
CA PHE A 170 -4.68 3.59 8.40
C PHE A 170 -5.92 4.32 7.90
N LEU A 171 -6.12 5.54 8.40
CA LEU A 171 -7.15 6.46 7.90
C LEU A 171 -6.45 7.55 7.08
N ALA A 172 -6.48 7.39 5.76
CA ALA A 172 -5.76 8.25 4.85
C ALA A 172 -6.60 9.45 4.40
N ARG A 173 -5.94 10.61 4.26
CA ARG A 173 -6.47 11.85 3.68
C ARG A 173 -5.52 12.37 2.62
N ARG A 174 -6.08 12.77 1.48
CA ARG A 174 -5.30 13.31 0.37
C ARG A 174 -4.65 14.63 0.80
N VAL A 175 -3.40 14.84 0.41
CA VAL A 175 -2.72 16.14 0.60
C VAL A 175 -3.31 17.13 -0.40
N ALA A 176 -3.68 18.32 0.07
CA ALA A 176 -4.13 19.39 -0.82
C ALA A 176 -3.00 19.76 -1.78
N GLN A 177 -3.32 19.91 -3.06
CA GLN A 177 -2.41 20.52 -4.02
C GLN A 177 -2.57 22.03 -3.88
N ASP A 178 -1.49 22.72 -3.53
CA ASP A 178 -1.38 24.19 -3.62
C ASP A 178 -1.32 24.64 -5.09
#